data_AF-A0A9E3X0N2-F1
#
_entry.id   AF-A0A9E3X0N2-F1
#
_cell.length_a   1.000
_cell.length_b   1.000
_cell.length_c   1.000
_cell.angle_alpha   90.00
_cell.angle_beta   90.00
_cell.angle_gamma   90.00
#
_symmetry.space_group_name_H-M   'P 1'
#
loop_
_entity.id
_entity.type
_entity.pdbx_description
1 polymer ?
#
loop_
_entity_poly.entity_id
_entity_poly.type
_entity_poly.pdbx_seq_one_letter_code
_entity_poly.pdbx_strand_id
1 'polypeptide(L)' 'MNCPNCNTWNPDDKEVCWRCQQELPKPQPKKKPRQNFAGLPIWVWVAFIVFFAVTSLGQCMMVGAPTG' A
#
# COMPACT_ATOMS: atom_id res chain seq x y z
N MET A 1 17.18 -19.88 -8.95
CA MET A 1 16.30 -20.89 -8.30
C MET A 1 16.46 -22.28 -8.93
N ASN A 2 16.23 -23.37 -8.20
CA ASN A 2 16.24 -24.74 -8.77
C ASN A 2 14.85 -25.12 -9.29
N CYS A 3 14.80 -25.77 -10.46
CA CYS A 3 13.55 -26.25 -11.06
C CYS A 3 12.93 -27.37 -10.19
N PRO A 4 11.63 -27.28 -9.81
CA PRO A 4 10.98 -28.30 -8.97
C PRO A 4 10.76 -29.64 -9.68
N ASN A 5 10.85 -29.68 -11.01
CA ASN A 5 10.65 -30.89 -11.80
C ASN A 5 11.96 -31.67 -12.01
N CYS A 6 13.03 -31.00 -12.46
CA CYS A 6 14.30 -31.65 -12.84
C CYS A 6 15.49 -31.31 -11.94
N ASN A 7 15.30 -30.50 -10.90
CA ASN A 7 16.33 -30.03 -9.96
C ASN A 7 17.54 -29.32 -10.58
N THR A 8 17.47 -28.94 -11.86
CA THR A 8 18.51 -28.12 -12.48
C THR A 8 18.44 -26.69 -11.97
N TRP A 9 19.59 -26.04 -11.81
CA TRP A 9 19.66 -24.62 -11.48
C TRP A 9 19.21 -23.75 -12.66
N ASN A 10 18.35 -22.76 -12.37
CA ASN A 10 17.79 -21.79 -13.31
C ASN A 10 18.04 -20.35 -12.80
N PRO A 11 18.35 -19.39 -13.68
CA PRO A 11 18.39 -17.96 -13.31
C PRO A 11 17.03 -17.49 -12.79
N ASP A 12 17.02 -16.49 -11.92
CA ASP A 12 15.79 -16.01 -11.27
C ASP A 12 14.85 -15.27 -12.24
N ASP A 13 15.38 -14.73 -13.34
CA ASP A 13 14.61 -14.00 -14.35
C ASP A 13 13.99 -14.89 -15.44
N LYS A 14 14.17 -16.22 -15.36
CA LYS A 14 13.67 -17.16 -16.38
C LYS A 14 12.30 -17.69 -15.98
N GLU A 15 11.32 -17.49 -16.85
CA GLU A 15 9.96 -18.02 -16.69
C GLU A 15 9.84 -19.52 -17.03
N VAL A 16 10.81 -20.06 -17.76
CA VAL A 16 10.83 -21.45 -18.24
C VAL A 16 12.17 -22.09 -17.92
N CYS A 17 12.15 -23.38 -17.58
CA CYS A 17 13.35 -24.15 -17.28
C CYS A 17 14.12 -24.40 -18.58
N TRP A 18 15.38 -23.97 -18.64
CA TRP A 18 16.19 -24.16 -19.84
C TRP A 18 16.45 -25.64 -20.17
N ARG A 19 16.32 -26.55 -19.19
CA ARG A 19 16.60 -27.98 -19.35
C ARG A 19 15.37 -28.81 -19.70
N CYS A 20 14.30 -28.71 -18.92
CA CYS A 20 13.10 -29.54 -19.10
C CYS A 20 11.90 -28.80 -19.71
N GLN A 21 12.06 -27.51 -20.05
CA GLN A 21 11.00 -26.67 -20.65
C GLN A 21 9.73 -26.50 -19.79
N GLN A 22 9.78 -26.88 -18.50
CA GLN A 22 8.70 -26.62 -17.55
C GLN A 22 8.63 -25.14 -17.19
N GLU A 23 7.43 -24.58 -17.06
CA GLU A 23 7.23 -23.25 -16.48
C GLU A 23 7.73 -23.21 -15.03
N LEU A 24 8.51 -22.18 -14.69
CA LEU A 24 8.96 -21.94 -13.33
C LEU A 24 7.93 -21.09 -12.56
N PRO A 25 7.82 -21.32 -11.24
CA PRO A 25 7.00 -20.47 -10.40
C PRO A 25 7.54 -19.03 -10.44
N LYS A 26 6.74 -18.09 -10.94
CA LYS A 26 7.10 -16.68 -10.93
C LYS A 26 7.20 -16.19 -9.48
N PRO A 27 8.25 -15.44 -9.10
CA PRO A 27 8.28 -14.78 -7.81
C PRO A 27 7.05 -13.87 -7.69
N GLN A 28 6.30 -14.01 -6.60
CA GLN A 28 5.11 -13.18 -6.40
C GLN A 28 5.55 -11.70 -6.36
N PRO A 29 4.81 -10.80 -7.03
CA PRO A 29 5.13 -9.39 -7.00
C PRO A 29 5.15 -8.92 -5.54
N LYS A 30 6.25 -8.27 -5.13
CA LYS A 30 6.35 -7.66 -3.79
C LYS A 30 5.16 -6.71 -3.63
N LYS A 31 4.35 -6.93 -2.60
CA LYS A 31 3.22 -6.03 -2.28
C LYS A 31 3.76 -4.62 -2.11
N LYS A 32 3.14 -3.64 -2.80
CA LYS A 32 3.52 -2.23 -2.68
C LYS A 32 3.44 -1.82 -1.20
N PRO A 33 4.44 -1.10 -0.67
CA PRO A 33 4.39 -0.65 0.71
C PRO A 33 3.16 0.26 0.90
N ARG A 34 2.38 0.01 1.96
CA ARG A 34 1.30 0.93 2.34
C ARG A 34 1.92 2.25 2.79
N GLN A 35 1.39 3.35 2.26
CA GLN A 35 1.87 4.68 2.63
C GLN A 35 1.37 5.01 4.04
N ASN A 36 2.30 4.91 5.00
CA ASN A 36 2.07 5.24 6.40
C ASN A 36 2.94 6.44 6.77
N PHE A 37 2.40 7.33 7.61
CA PHE A 37 3.12 8.45 8.21
C PHE A 37 2.94 8.38 9.73
N ALA A 38 4.06 8.43 10.47
CA ALA A 38 4.09 8.32 11.94
C ALA A 38 3.29 7.11 12.50
N GLY A 39 3.36 5.95 11.82
CA GLY A 39 2.70 4.72 12.27
C GLY A 39 1.22 4.57 11.86
N LEU A 40 0.60 5.58 11.25
CA LEU A 40 -0.78 5.54 10.78
C LEU A 40 -0.88 5.66 9.24
N PRO A 41 -1.93 5.08 8.60
CA PRO A 41 -2.18 5.29 7.17
C PRO A 41 -2.39 6.78 6.84
N ILE A 42 -1.89 7.26 5.70
CA ILE A 42 -2.04 8.68 5.30
C ILE A 42 -3.50 9.14 5.31
N TRP A 43 -4.46 8.29 4.93
CA TRP A 43 -5.88 8.63 4.92
C TRP A 43 -6.43 9.01 6.30
N VAL A 44 -5.88 8.43 7.38
CA VAL A 44 -6.26 8.79 8.76
C VAL A 44 -5.84 10.23 9.08
N TRP A 45 -4.66 10.66 8.63
CA TRP A 45 -4.21 12.04 8.79
C TRP A 45 -5.06 13.03 8.01
N VAL A 46 -5.46 12.66 6.79
CA VAL A 46 -6.42 13.46 6.00
C VAL A 46 -7.73 13.61 6.76
N ALA A 47 -8.26 12.53 7.33
CA ALA A 47 -9.48 12.59 8.15
C ALA A 47 -9.34 13.50 9.38
N PHE A 48 -8.20 13.46 10.07
CA PHE A 48 -7.95 14.38 11.20
C PHE A 48 -7.89 15.84 10.75
N ILE A 49 -7.17 16.15 9.67
CA ILE A 49 -7.10 17.53 9.14
C ILE A 49 -8.51 18.02 8.77
N VAL A 50 -9.29 17.21 8.06
CA VAL A 50 -10.67 17.56 7.70
C VAL A 50 -11.54 17.76 8.93
N PHE A 51 -11.46 16.86 9.91
CA PHE A 51 -12.21 16.98 11.17
C PHE A 51 -11.86 18.28 11.92
N PHE A 52 -10.57 18.57 12.10
CA PHE A 52 -10.12 19.80 12.75
C PHE A 52 -10.52 21.05 11.97
N ALA A 53 -10.46 21.02 10.63
CA ALA A 53 -10.89 22.13 9.79
C ALA A 53 -12.40 22.41 9.94
N VAL A 54 -13.23 21.36 9.86
CA VAL A 54 -14.69 21.46 10.00
C VAL A 54 -15.08 21.97 11.39
N THR A 55 -14.47 21.46 12.45
CA THR A 55 -14.77 21.91 13.81
C THR A 55 -14.32 23.35 14.05
N SER A 56 -13.13 23.73 13.57
CA SER A 56 -12.61 25.11 13.68
C SER A 56 -13.49 26.11 12.92
N LEU A 57 -13.87 25.79 11.68
CA LEU A 57 -14.77 26.62 10.88
C LEU A 57 -16.19 26.68 11.47
N GLY A 58 -16.67 25.57 12.06
CA GLY A 58 -17.95 25.54 12.77
C GLY A 58 -17.98 26.48 13.98
N GLN A 59 -16.87 26.55 14.73
CA GLN A 59 -16.74 27.52 15.82
C GLN A 59 -16.79 28.97 15.33
N CYS A 60 -16.13 29.29 14.21
CA CYS A 60 -16.22 30.62 13.61
C CYS A 60 -17.65 31.01 13.19
N MET A 61 -18.47 30.04 12.76
CA MET A 61 -19.86 30.28 12.35
C MET A 61 -20.84 30.35 13.54
N MET A 62 -20.56 29.67 14.66
CA MET A 62 -21.46 29.65 15.83
C MET A 62 -21.21 30.77 16.84
N VAL A 63 -19.99 31.31 16.95
CA VAL A 63 -19.68 32.40 17.89
C VAL A 63 -20.23 33.77 17.44
N GLY A 64 -20.66 33.89 16.18
CA GLY A 64 -21.23 35.12 15.62
C GLY A 64 -22.77 35.23 15.62
N ALA A 65 -23.50 34.23 16.13
CA ALA A 65 -24.96 34.30 16.19
C ALA A 65 -25.40 35.23 17.32
N PRO A 66 -26.05 36.39 17.04
CA PRO A 66 -26.59 37.23 18.10
C PRO A 66 -27.68 36.44 18.84
N THR A 67 -27.47 36.20 20.13
CA THR A 67 -28.56 35.84 21.03
C THR A 67 -29.49 37.04 21.09
N GLY A 68 -30.56 36.99 20.29
CA GLY A 68 -31.66 37.95 20.37
C GLY A 68 -32.32 37.95 21.74
#